data_AF-A0A6P6UV28-F1
#
_entry.id   AF-A0A6P6UV28-F1
#
_cell.length_a   1.000
_cell.length_b   1.000
_cell.length_c   1.000
_cell.angle_alpha   90.00
_cell.angle_beta   90.00
_cell.angle_gamma   90.00
#
_symmetry.space_group_name_H-M   'P 1'
#
loop_
_entity.id
_entity.type
_entity.pdbx_description
1 polymer ?
#
loop_
_entity_poly.entity_id
_entity_poly.type
_entity_poly.pdbx_seq_one_letter_code
_entity_poly.pdbx_strand_id
1 'polypeptide(L)'
;MPVCYLILRVFSLLTYLGITLAVGSCQKARICFIVLALAALCRLDNLKVLDLSSNAVDGDILPHFKTCSLSSLEELRLSSIYPKFVPVLTAFCQLKNLRSLDLSNNNINDENAPTCLLKNLSSLEILDLSGNRLLNSPRILTALCSLRNLRRLDLSELSG
;
A
#
# COMPACT_ATOMS: atom_id res chain seq x y z
N MET A 1 11.87 2.02 19.58
CA MET A 1 11.10 0.78 19.83
C MET A 1 9.75 0.78 19.07
N PRO A 2 9.69 0.42 17.76
CA PRO A 2 8.40 0.24 17.08
C PRO A 2 8.14 -1.18 16.53
N VAL A 3 9.14 -2.08 16.54
CA VAL A 3 9.02 -3.40 15.89
C VAL A 3 8.14 -4.39 16.68
N CYS A 4 7.92 -4.17 17.98
CA CYS A 4 7.11 -5.08 18.81
C CYS A 4 5.59 -4.90 18.67
N TYR A 5 5.11 -3.72 18.24
CA TYR A 5 3.66 -3.46 18.19
C TYR A 5 3.00 -4.05 16.92
N LEU A 6 3.76 -4.15 15.82
CA LEU A 6 3.30 -4.77 14.58
C LEU A 6 3.18 -6.29 14.67
N ILE A 7 4.02 -6.92 15.49
CA ILE A 7 3.95 -8.35 15.77
C ILE A 7 2.61 -8.68 16.46
N LEU A 8 2.13 -7.83 17.38
CA LEU A 8 0.92 -8.10 18.17
C LEU A 8 -0.40 -8.00 17.36
N ARG A 9 -0.51 -7.08 16.39
CA ARG A 9 -1.76 -6.94 15.59
C ARG A 9 -1.89 -7.96 14.46
N VAL A 10 -0.78 -8.40 13.86
CA VAL A 10 -0.81 -9.52 12.90
C VAL A 10 -0.99 -10.85 13.65
N PHE A 11 -0.44 -10.99 14.86
CA PHE A 11 -0.75 -12.14 15.72
C PHE A 11 -2.22 -12.22 16.12
N SER A 12 -2.88 -11.10 16.46
CA SER A 12 -4.29 -11.14 16.85
C SER A 12 -5.21 -11.57 15.70
N LEU A 13 -4.87 -11.23 14.45
CA LEU A 13 -5.60 -11.67 13.26
C LEU A 13 -5.33 -13.15 12.91
N LEU A 14 -4.10 -13.62 13.07
CA LEU A 14 -3.72 -15.01 12.80
C LEU A 14 -4.22 -15.99 13.88
N THR A 15 -4.27 -15.57 15.15
CA THR A 15 -4.88 -16.35 16.24
C THR A 15 -6.40 -16.46 16.10
N TYR A 16 -7.08 -15.42 15.59
CA TYR A 16 -8.50 -15.48 15.23
C TYR A 16 -8.81 -16.49 14.11
N LEU A 17 -7.80 -16.79 13.28
CA LEU A 17 -7.84 -17.81 12.22
C LEU A 17 -7.30 -19.19 12.67
N GLY A 18 -6.98 -19.37 13.96
CA GLY A 18 -6.52 -20.65 14.53
C GLY A 18 -5.05 -21.00 14.27
N ILE A 19 -4.23 -20.05 13.80
CA ILE A 19 -2.82 -20.29 13.46
C ILE A 19 -1.92 -19.83 14.61
N THR A 20 -1.30 -20.77 15.33
CA THR A 20 -0.32 -20.47 16.41
C THR A 20 1.11 -20.62 15.86
N LEU A 21 1.93 -19.58 15.91
CA LEU A 21 3.35 -19.64 15.57
C LEU A 21 4.19 -18.97 16.66
N ALA A 22 5.32 -19.58 17.03
CA ALA A 22 6.29 -18.99 17.96
C ALA A 22 7.36 -18.22 17.17
N VAL A 23 7.61 -16.94 17.48
CA VAL A 23 8.61 -16.13 16.75
C VAL A 23 9.96 -16.13 17.48
N GLY A 24 10.88 -16.96 17.00
CA GLY A 24 12.31 -16.85 17.31
C GLY A 24 13.01 -15.86 16.37
N SER A 25 13.90 -15.03 16.93
CA SER A 25 14.65 -13.94 16.28
C SER A 25 15.68 -14.42 15.24
N CYS A 26 15.24 -14.77 14.03
CA CYS A 26 16.11 -15.08 12.89
C CYS A 26 15.71 -14.26 11.65
N GLN A 27 16.66 -13.63 10.94
CA GLN A 27 16.40 -12.89 9.69
C GLN A 27 15.78 -13.77 8.59
N LYS A 28 16.10 -15.07 8.54
CA LYS A 28 15.41 -16.04 7.68
C LYS A 28 13.96 -16.25 8.09
N ALA A 29 13.66 -16.23 9.40
CA ALA A 29 12.28 -16.30 9.89
C ALA A 29 11.50 -15.04 9.51
N ARG A 30 12.10 -13.83 9.53
CA ARG A 30 11.44 -12.60 9.06
C ARG A 30 10.99 -12.68 7.59
N ILE A 31 11.82 -13.22 6.71
CA ILE A 31 11.48 -13.46 5.30
C ILE A 31 10.38 -14.54 5.18
N CYS A 32 10.49 -15.62 5.96
CA CYS A 32 9.48 -16.69 5.98
C CYS A 32 8.10 -16.20 6.48
N PHE A 33 8.07 -15.34 7.50
CA PHE A 33 6.86 -14.71 8.03
C PHE A 33 6.21 -13.77 7.01
N ILE A 34 7.02 -13.03 6.25
CA ILE A 34 6.55 -12.16 5.17
C ILE A 34 5.91 -12.98 4.05
N VAL A 35 6.58 -14.04 3.58
CA VAL A 35 6.06 -14.91 2.52
C VAL A 35 4.76 -15.62 2.94
N LEU A 36 4.66 -16.07 4.21
CA LEU A 36 3.43 -16.66 4.75
C LEU A 36 2.28 -15.64 4.85
N ALA A 37 2.55 -14.44 5.37
CA ALA A 37 1.54 -13.39 5.48
C ALA A 37 1.02 -12.93 4.10
N LEU A 38 1.89 -12.91 3.08
CA LEU A 38 1.53 -12.60 1.71
C LEU A 38 0.70 -13.69 1.05
N ALA A 39 1.08 -14.97 1.20
CA ALA A 39 0.28 -16.08 0.69
C ALA A 39 -1.12 -16.12 1.31
N ALA A 40 -1.26 -15.68 2.56
CA ALA A 40 -2.55 -15.54 3.22
C ALA A 40 -3.40 -14.40 2.62
N LEU A 41 -2.80 -13.23 2.35
CA LEU A 41 -3.48 -12.10 1.70
C LEU A 41 -4.07 -12.47 0.34
N CYS A 42 -3.35 -13.28 -0.45
CA CYS A 42 -3.79 -13.73 -1.77
C CYS A 42 -4.99 -14.69 -1.74
N ARG A 43 -5.39 -15.17 -0.56
CA ARG A 43 -6.56 -16.04 -0.36
C ARG A 43 -7.78 -15.30 0.19
N LEU A 44 -7.65 -13.98 0.42
CA LEU A 44 -8.73 -13.16 0.95
C LEU A 44 -9.57 -12.58 -0.20
N ASP A 45 -10.30 -13.45 -0.90
CA ASP A 45 -11.10 -13.09 -2.09
C ASP A 45 -12.18 -12.04 -1.83
N ASN A 46 -12.57 -11.85 -0.57
CA ASN A 46 -13.57 -10.88 -0.13
C ASN A 46 -12.97 -9.67 0.59
N LEU A 47 -11.64 -9.51 0.59
CA LEU A 47 -10.99 -8.38 1.24
C LEU A 47 -11.43 -7.07 0.56
N LYS A 48 -12.11 -6.21 1.31
CA LYS A 48 -12.55 -4.89 0.84
C LYS A 48 -11.63 -3.76 1.26
N VAL A 49 -11.05 -3.86 2.45
CA VAL A 49 -10.22 -2.82 3.06
C VAL A 49 -8.89 -3.44 3.49
N LEU A 50 -7.79 -2.82 3.06
CA LEU A 50 -6.44 -3.19 3.48
C LEU A 50 -5.72 -1.94 3.98
N ASP A 51 -5.29 -1.98 5.23
CA ASP A 51 -4.55 -0.90 5.86
C ASP A 51 -3.17 -1.40 6.27
N LEU A 52 -2.14 -0.85 5.63
CA LEU A 52 -0.72 -1.10 5.94
C LEU A 52 -0.01 0.16 6.42
N SER A 53 -0.75 1.19 6.81
CA SER A 53 -0.20 2.48 7.21
C SER A 53 0.73 2.36 8.42
N SER A 54 1.74 3.22 8.50
CA SER A 54 2.74 3.26 9.58
C SER A 54 3.51 1.95 9.79
N ASN A 55 3.61 1.11 8.76
CA ASN A 55 4.40 -0.11 8.80
C ASN A 55 5.73 0.05 8.07
N ALA A 56 6.77 -0.58 8.61
CA ALA A 56 8.03 -0.78 7.90
C ALA A 56 7.85 -1.91 6.87
N VAL A 57 7.10 -1.64 5.80
CA VAL A 57 6.96 -2.55 4.67
C VAL A 57 8.29 -2.52 3.92
N ASP A 58 9.05 -3.61 4.01
CA ASP A 58 10.27 -3.74 3.20
C ASP A 58 9.87 -3.80 1.73
N GLY A 59 10.66 -3.18 0.84
CA GLY A 59 10.41 -3.17 -0.60
C GLY A 59 10.33 -4.60 -1.18
N ASP A 60 10.90 -5.57 -0.48
CA ASP A 60 10.90 -6.99 -0.84
C ASP A 60 9.53 -7.68 -0.68
N ILE A 61 8.60 -7.10 0.10
CA ILE A 61 7.24 -7.62 0.33
C ILE A 61 6.35 -7.37 -0.90
N LEU A 62 6.63 -6.29 -1.63
CA LEU A 62 5.68 -5.66 -2.52
C LEU A 62 5.58 -6.27 -3.95
N PRO A 63 6.61 -6.93 -4.53
CA PRO A 63 6.48 -7.64 -5.80
C PRO A 63 5.43 -8.76 -5.79
N HIS A 64 5.07 -9.26 -4.60
CA HIS A 64 4.07 -10.31 -4.44
C HIS A 64 2.63 -9.81 -4.56
N PHE A 65 2.37 -8.51 -4.33
CA PHE A 65 1.07 -7.94 -4.68
C PHE A 65 0.82 -8.06 -6.18
N LYS A 66 1.86 -7.92 -7.02
CA LYS A 66 1.77 -8.10 -8.47
C LYS A 66 1.35 -9.53 -8.86
N THR A 67 1.64 -10.53 -8.02
CA THR A 67 1.29 -11.93 -8.28
C THR A 67 -0.07 -12.34 -7.73
N CYS A 68 -0.74 -11.47 -6.97
CA CYS A 68 -2.00 -11.80 -6.29
C CYS A 68 -3.14 -10.89 -6.72
N SER A 69 -4.28 -11.49 -7.05
CA SER A 69 -5.46 -10.74 -7.48
C SER A 69 -6.29 -10.34 -6.27
N LEU A 70 -6.02 -9.16 -5.70
CA LEU A 70 -6.90 -8.53 -4.70
C LEU A 70 -8.07 -7.83 -5.41
N SER A 71 -8.80 -8.58 -6.23
CA SER A 71 -9.82 -8.03 -7.14
C SER A 71 -10.99 -7.41 -6.38
N SER A 72 -11.32 -7.87 -5.18
CA SER A 72 -12.41 -7.30 -4.37
C SER A 72 -12.03 -6.03 -3.61
N LEU A 73 -10.76 -5.63 -3.60
CA LEU A 73 -10.29 -4.53 -2.77
C LEU A 73 -10.84 -3.18 -3.26
N GLU A 74 -11.44 -2.44 -2.33
CA GLU A 74 -12.09 -1.14 -2.56
C GLU A 74 -11.35 -0.02 -1.83
N GLU A 75 -10.65 -0.30 -0.73
CA GLU A 75 -9.88 0.66 0.03
C GLU A 75 -8.49 0.15 0.38
N LEU A 76 -7.48 1.00 0.12
CA LEU A 76 -6.08 0.70 0.40
C LEU A 76 -5.44 1.90 1.09
N ARG A 77 -4.97 1.70 2.32
CA ARG A 77 -4.23 2.71 3.09
C ARG A 77 -2.78 2.31 3.25
N LEU A 78 -1.90 3.22 2.83
CA LEU A 78 -0.47 3.00 2.72
C LEU A 78 0.30 4.20 3.27
N SER A 79 -0.25 4.96 4.20
CA SER A 79 0.43 6.18 4.68
C SER A 79 1.66 5.87 5.54
N SER A 80 2.70 6.71 5.44
CA SER A 80 3.91 6.63 6.27
C SER A 80 4.68 5.30 6.21
N ILE A 81 5.03 4.82 5.02
CA ILE A 81 5.75 3.54 4.81
C ILE A 81 7.14 3.70 4.12
N TYR A 82 7.71 4.90 4.15
CA TYR A 82 9.09 5.23 3.74
C TYR A 82 10.16 4.43 4.56
N PRO A 83 11.38 4.10 4.04
CA PRO A 83 12.07 4.56 2.81
C PRO A 83 12.00 3.70 1.55
N LYS A 84 11.55 2.44 1.61
CA LYS A 84 11.68 1.49 0.49
C LYS A 84 10.43 1.31 -0.38
N PHE A 85 9.40 2.10 -0.14
CA PHE A 85 8.07 1.89 -0.69
C PHE A 85 7.92 2.21 -2.18
N VAL A 86 8.61 3.25 -2.64
CA VAL A 86 8.21 3.91 -3.88
C VAL A 86 8.48 3.14 -5.18
N PRO A 87 9.58 2.37 -5.32
CA PRO A 87 9.82 1.53 -6.51
C PRO A 87 8.74 0.47 -6.76
N VAL A 88 7.88 0.19 -5.79
CA VAL A 88 6.96 -0.96 -5.81
C VAL A 88 5.48 -0.58 -5.78
N LEU A 89 5.17 0.71 -5.82
CA LEU A 89 3.82 1.23 -6.02
C LEU A 89 3.16 0.66 -7.31
N THR A 90 3.95 0.24 -8.30
CA THR A 90 3.45 -0.41 -9.53
C THR A 90 2.69 -1.71 -9.27
N ALA A 91 2.93 -2.40 -8.15
CA ALA A 91 2.25 -3.65 -7.80
C ALA A 91 0.75 -3.47 -7.54
N PHE A 92 0.31 -2.25 -7.22
CA PHE A 92 -1.10 -1.92 -6.97
C PHE A 92 -1.84 -1.44 -8.24
N CYS A 93 -1.16 -1.31 -9.38
CA CYS A 93 -1.76 -0.81 -10.63
C CYS A 93 -2.83 -1.73 -11.25
N GLN A 94 -3.01 -2.93 -10.71
CA GLN A 94 -4.01 -3.91 -11.13
C GLN A 94 -5.30 -3.86 -10.29
N LEU A 95 -5.34 -3.05 -9.23
CA LEU A 95 -6.47 -2.97 -8.29
C LEU A 95 -7.61 -2.09 -8.85
N LYS A 96 -8.22 -2.51 -9.96
CA LYS A 96 -9.19 -1.69 -10.72
C LYS A 96 -10.49 -1.34 -9.97
N ASN A 97 -10.80 -2.08 -8.90
CA ASN A 97 -12.00 -1.86 -8.09
C ASN A 97 -11.77 -0.89 -6.92
N LEU A 98 -10.56 -0.34 -6.80
CA LEU A 98 -10.23 0.59 -5.74
C LEU A 98 -11.02 1.90 -5.86
N ARG A 99 -11.64 2.30 -4.76
CA ARG A 99 -12.42 3.54 -4.60
C ARG A 99 -11.74 4.54 -3.67
N SER A 100 -10.97 4.07 -2.68
CA SER A 100 -10.24 4.90 -1.73
C SER A 100 -8.76 4.50 -1.68
N LEU A 101 -7.87 5.48 -1.84
CA LEU A 101 -6.43 5.28 -1.79
C LEU A 101 -5.75 6.37 -0.95
N ASP A 102 -5.08 5.96 0.13
CA ASP A 102 -4.24 6.83 0.95
C ASP A 102 -2.76 6.51 0.70
N LEU A 103 -2.04 7.48 0.13
CA LEU A 103 -0.60 7.46 -0.13
C LEU A 103 0.13 8.58 0.61
N SER A 104 -0.49 9.18 1.63
CA SER A 104 0.07 10.32 2.34
C SER A 104 1.41 9.99 3.03
N ASN A 105 2.24 11.01 3.20
CA ASN A 105 3.48 10.92 3.98
C ASN A 105 4.47 9.83 3.50
N ASN A 106 4.61 9.65 2.19
CA ASN A 106 5.43 8.60 1.59
C ASN A 106 6.63 9.09 0.79
N ASN A 107 6.93 10.38 0.85
CA ASN A 107 8.05 10.99 0.14
C ASN A 107 8.00 10.72 -1.38
N ILE A 108 6.80 10.64 -1.94
CA ILE A 108 6.52 10.43 -3.37
C ILE A 108 6.88 11.72 -4.14
N ASN A 109 7.59 11.59 -5.25
CA ASN A 109 8.00 12.67 -6.16
C ASN A 109 7.71 12.28 -7.62
N ASP A 110 7.94 13.20 -8.56
CA ASP A 110 7.64 12.96 -9.99
C ASP A 110 8.44 11.79 -10.61
N GLU A 111 9.62 11.47 -10.08
CA GLU A 111 10.49 10.41 -10.59
C GLU A 111 9.99 9.03 -10.17
N ASN A 112 9.56 8.91 -8.92
CA ASN A 112 9.29 7.63 -8.28
C ASN A 112 7.80 7.26 -8.31
N ALA A 113 6.90 8.22 -8.50
CA ALA A 113 5.47 7.97 -8.55
C ALA A 113 5.07 7.21 -9.83
N PRO A 114 4.50 5.99 -9.74
CA PRO A 114 4.09 5.27 -10.93
C PRO A 114 2.78 5.82 -11.45
N THR A 115 2.86 6.35 -12.66
CA THR A 115 1.71 6.92 -13.39
C THR A 115 0.57 5.90 -13.59
N CYS A 116 0.85 4.59 -13.54
CA CYS A 116 -0.18 3.56 -13.64
C CYS A 116 -1.17 3.57 -12.48
N LEU A 117 -0.79 4.05 -11.28
CA LEU A 117 -1.73 4.16 -10.16
C LEU A 117 -2.79 5.23 -10.42
N LEU A 118 -2.44 6.29 -11.13
CA LEU A 118 -3.37 7.40 -11.38
C LEU A 118 -4.07 7.28 -12.73
N LYS A 119 -3.59 6.42 -13.64
CA LYS A 119 -4.25 6.13 -14.91
C LYS A 119 -5.19 4.93 -14.88
N ASN A 120 -4.84 3.86 -14.15
CA ASN A 120 -5.59 2.61 -14.22
C ASN A 120 -6.71 2.48 -13.17
N LEU A 121 -6.69 3.31 -12.13
CA LEU A 121 -7.69 3.29 -11.06
C LEU A 121 -8.90 4.14 -11.45
N SER A 122 -9.58 3.77 -12.53
CA SER A 122 -10.72 4.52 -13.07
C SER A 122 -11.91 4.59 -12.10
N SER A 123 -11.99 3.67 -11.13
CA SER A 123 -13.05 3.62 -10.11
C SER A 123 -12.77 4.48 -8.88
N LEU A 124 -11.61 5.15 -8.84
CA LEU A 124 -11.16 5.88 -7.66
C LEU A 124 -12.03 7.11 -7.40
N GLU A 125 -12.53 7.23 -6.17
CA GLU A 125 -13.38 8.32 -5.69
C GLU A 125 -12.64 9.22 -4.69
N ILE A 126 -11.73 8.65 -3.90
CA ILE A 126 -10.97 9.35 -2.85
C ILE A 126 -9.48 9.06 -3.04
N LEU A 127 -8.68 10.11 -3.07
CA LEU A 127 -7.22 10.04 -3.15
C LEU A 127 -6.58 11.01 -2.17
N ASP A 128 -5.70 10.50 -1.33
CA ASP A 128 -4.84 11.29 -0.44
C ASP A 128 -3.37 11.17 -0.88
N LEU A 129 -2.79 12.30 -1.28
CA LEU A 129 -1.38 12.44 -1.64
C LEU A 129 -0.67 13.47 -0.73
N SER A 130 -1.26 13.85 0.39
CA SER A 130 -0.71 14.85 1.31
C SER A 130 0.66 14.46 1.87
N GLY A 131 1.47 15.45 2.25
CA GLY A 131 2.79 15.20 2.85
C GLY A 131 3.78 14.49 1.92
N ASN A 132 3.63 14.65 0.60
CA ASN A 132 4.54 14.11 -0.41
C ASN A 132 5.36 15.22 -1.12
N ARG A 133 6.39 14.83 -1.87
CA ARG A 133 7.28 15.75 -2.61
C ARG A 133 6.77 16.05 -4.03
N LEU A 134 5.50 16.46 -4.13
CA LEU A 134 4.79 16.58 -5.42
C LEU A 134 4.63 18.02 -5.92
N LEU A 135 5.19 19.02 -5.25
CA LEU A 135 4.94 20.44 -5.56
C LEU A 135 5.28 20.82 -7.02
N ASN A 136 6.29 20.18 -7.59
CA ASN A 136 6.75 20.41 -8.98
C ASN A 136 6.71 19.12 -9.82
N SER A 137 5.61 18.36 -9.74
CA SER A 137 5.47 17.03 -10.37
C SER A 137 4.48 17.00 -11.56
N PRO A 138 4.87 17.46 -12.76
CA PRO A 138 3.96 17.59 -13.90
C PRO A 138 3.39 16.25 -14.41
N ARG A 139 4.12 15.13 -14.27
CA ARG A 139 3.63 13.81 -14.72
C ARG A 139 2.47 13.36 -13.87
N ILE A 140 2.56 13.55 -12.56
CA ILE A 140 1.50 13.20 -11.61
C ILE A 140 0.29 14.10 -11.78
N LEU A 141 0.48 15.41 -11.89
CA LEU A 141 -0.62 16.35 -12.15
C LEU A 141 -1.39 16.00 -13.43
N THR A 142 -0.68 15.62 -14.50
CA THR A 142 -1.31 15.17 -15.75
C THR A 142 -2.07 13.85 -15.57
N ALA A 143 -1.55 12.93 -14.77
CA ALA A 143 -2.19 11.64 -14.54
C ALA A 143 -3.48 11.78 -13.71
N LEU A 144 -3.52 12.72 -12.75
CA LEU A 144 -4.73 13.04 -11.97
C LEU A 144 -5.90 13.45 -12.85
N CYS A 145 -5.65 14.13 -13.98
CA CYS A 145 -6.69 14.48 -14.96
C CYS A 145 -7.40 13.26 -15.58
N SER A 146 -6.84 12.05 -15.44
CA SER A 146 -7.45 10.82 -15.95
C SER A 146 -8.48 10.20 -14.99
N LEU A 147 -8.50 10.65 -13.73
CA LEU A 147 -9.38 10.11 -12.67
C LEU A 147 -10.78 10.73 -12.73
N ARG A 148 -11.62 10.21 -13.65
CA ARG A 148 -12.95 10.79 -13.93
C ARG A 148 -13.97 10.66 -12.80
N ASN A 149 -13.78 9.71 -11.89
CA ASN A 149 -14.69 9.46 -10.77
C ASN A 149 -14.22 10.10 -9.46
N LEU A 150 -13.12 10.86 -9.48
CA LEU A 150 -12.55 11.42 -8.26
C LEU A 150 -13.45 12.52 -7.69
N ARG A 151 -13.80 12.36 -6.41
CA ARG A 151 -14.68 13.27 -5.66
C ARG A 151 -13.95 14.01 -4.57
N ARG A 152 -12.88 13.42 -4.03
CA ARG A 152 -12.03 14.00 -3.01
C ARG A 152 -10.56 13.78 -3.34
N LEU A 153 -9.80 14.85 -3.31
CA LEU A 153 -8.36 14.86 -3.54
C LEU A 153 -7.71 15.70 -2.45
N ASP A 154 -6.77 15.12 -1.72
CA ASP A 154 -5.92 15.84 -0.78
C ASP A 154 -4.50 16.00 -1.34
N LEU A 155 -4.08 17.27 -1.48
CA LEU A 155 -2.76 17.70 -1.92
C LEU A 155 -2.15 18.68 -0.91
N SER A 156 -2.54 18.60 0.36
CA SER A 156 -1.97 19.44 1.42
C SER A 156 -0.53 19.05 1.73
N GLU A 157 0.24 19.99 2.31
CA GLU A 157 1.59 19.73 2.82
C GLU A 157 2.59 19.18 1.78
N LEU A 158 2.42 19.52 0.49
CA LEU A 158 3.39 19.10 -0.54
C LEU A 158 4.69 19.88 -0.41
N SER A 159 5.81 19.17 -0.53
CA SER A 159 7.15 19.75 -0.63
C SER A 159 7.74 19.61 -2.04
N GLY A 160 8.84 20.34 -2.28
CA GLY A 160 9.73 20.11 -3.44
C GLY A 160 10.75 19.02 -3.18
#